data_AF-A0A523IY02-F1
#
_entry.id   AF-A0A523IY02-F1
#
_cell.length_a   1.000
_cell.length_b   1.000
_cell.length_c   1.000
_cell.angle_alpha   90.00
_cell.angle_beta   90.00
_cell.angle_gamma   90.00
#
_symmetry.space_group_name_H-M   'P 1'
#
loop_
_entity.id
_entity.type
_entity.pdbx_description
1 polymer ?
#
loop_
_entity_poly.entity_id
_entity_poly.type
_entity_poly.pdbx_seq_one_letter_code
_entity_poly.pdbx_strand_id
1 'polypeptide(L)'
;MSLSPELRERLSSLVQSNRVFVFMKGTREAPQCGFSATVVQILDSIVPDYSTLDVLSDPEVRSGIKEFSEWPTIPQLYIDGEFAGGCDIVGEMYQSGELHQALGLPLPEAITPKITITDEAAQVLREAMQGREQQTLHLSIDALFRNSLSLGPREDGKVELEANGITVVLDRDSGVRADGVTLHVEQTAQGPRLALENPNAPASESRPETLG
;
A
#
# COMPACT_ATOMS: atom_id res chain seq x y z
N MET A 1 28.83 -18.47 -9.26
CA MET A 1 30.18 -18.13 -8.77
C MET A 1 29.97 -17.61 -7.37
N SER A 2 30.76 -18.04 -6.40
CA SER A 2 30.65 -17.57 -5.02
C SER A 2 31.20 -16.14 -4.90
N LEU A 3 30.52 -15.29 -4.12
CA LEU A 3 30.91 -13.91 -3.81
C LEU A 3 32.34 -13.88 -3.22
N SER A 4 33.27 -13.13 -3.83
CA SER A 4 34.63 -13.01 -3.31
C SER A 4 34.63 -12.29 -1.94
N PRO A 5 35.55 -12.63 -1.02
CA PRO A 5 35.67 -11.96 0.27
C PRO A 5 35.83 -10.44 0.13
N GLU A 6 36.62 -9.97 -0.83
CA GLU A 6 36.88 -8.56 -1.08
C GLU A 6 35.62 -7.83 -1.55
N LEU A 7 34.83 -8.45 -2.44
CA LEU A 7 33.57 -7.87 -2.90
C LEU A 7 32.53 -7.86 -1.78
N ARG A 8 32.46 -8.92 -0.96
CA ARG A 8 31.58 -8.97 0.21
C ARG A 8 31.88 -7.83 1.18
N GLU A 9 33.15 -7.58 1.48
CA GLU A 9 33.58 -6.48 2.34
C GLU A 9 33.23 -5.11 1.75
N ARG A 10 33.44 -4.94 0.43
CA ARG A 10 33.04 -3.73 -0.30
C ARG A 10 31.53 -3.48 -0.22
N LEU A 11 30.70 -4.50 -0.48
CA LEU A 11 29.25 -4.38 -0.42
C LEU A 11 28.77 -4.08 1.00
N SER A 12 29.34 -4.76 2.01
CA SER A 12 29.07 -4.48 3.42
C SER A 12 29.40 -3.04 3.80
N SER A 13 30.53 -2.51 3.33
CA SER A 13 30.93 -1.12 3.59
C SER A 13 29.99 -0.12 2.91
N LEU A 14 29.50 -0.43 1.71
CA LEU A 14 28.56 0.42 0.98
C LEU A 14 27.22 0.52 1.72
N VAL A 15 26.62 -0.60 2.11
CA VAL A 15 25.33 -0.59 2.82
C VAL A 15 25.40 0.03 4.21
N GLN A 16 26.58 0.06 4.82
CA GLN A 16 26.83 0.72 6.10
C GLN A 16 27.20 2.20 5.94
N SER A 17 27.53 2.67 4.73
CA SER A 17 27.98 4.05 4.50
C SER A 17 26.91 5.09 4.80
N ASN A 18 25.64 4.70 4.67
CA ASN A 18 24.48 5.53 4.96
C ASN A 18 23.37 4.66 5.53
N ARG A 19 22.55 5.28 6.39
CA ARG A 19 21.38 4.62 6.99
C ARG A 19 20.43 4.07 5.93
N VAL A 20 20.18 4.83 4.85
CA VAL A 20 19.35 4.39 3.74
C VAL A 20 20.23 4.31 2.50
N PHE A 21 20.34 3.11 1.93
CA PHE A 21 21.17 2.85 0.77
C PHE A 21 20.41 2.05 -0.28
N VAL A 22 20.52 2.45 -1.54
CA VAL A 22 19.80 1.79 -2.65
C VAL A 22 20.77 1.36 -3.75
N PHE A 23 20.78 0.07 -4.08
CA PHE A 23 21.35 -0.40 -5.34
C PHE A 23 20.29 -0.32 -6.43
N MET A 24 20.56 0.43 -7.48
CA MET A 24 19.57 0.70 -8.54
C MET A 24 20.20 0.76 -9.93
N LYS A 25 19.36 0.81 -10.97
CA LYS A 25 19.80 1.02 -12.36
C LYS A 25 19.66 2.49 -12.70
N GLY A 26 20.76 3.17 -12.99
CA GLY A 26 20.84 4.62 -13.09
C GLY A 26 21.06 5.29 -11.73
N THR A 27 20.83 6.60 -11.66
CA THR A 27 21.00 7.41 -10.43
C THR A 27 19.66 7.90 -9.90
N ARG A 28 19.64 8.48 -8.70
CA ARG A 28 18.45 9.14 -8.12
C ARG A 28 17.85 10.18 -9.08
N GLU A 29 18.69 10.99 -9.73
CA GLU A 29 18.28 12.04 -10.66
C GLU A 29 17.90 11.50 -12.05
N ALA A 30 18.47 10.34 -12.43
CA ALA A 30 18.28 9.73 -13.74
C ALA A 30 18.11 8.21 -13.64
N PRO A 31 16.97 7.72 -13.11
CA PRO A 31 16.70 6.29 -13.03
C PRO A 31 16.52 5.69 -14.44
N GLN A 32 17.16 4.56 -14.70
CA GLN A 32 17.15 3.89 -16.01
C GLN A 32 16.26 2.64 -16.06
N CYS A 33 15.43 2.43 -15.03
CA CYS A 33 14.50 1.32 -14.94
C CYS A 33 13.25 1.74 -14.15
N GLY A 34 12.05 1.37 -14.62
CA GLY A 34 10.79 1.74 -13.96
C GLY A 34 10.73 1.34 -12.49
N PHE A 35 11.17 0.13 -12.13
CA PHE A 35 11.23 -0.30 -10.73
C PHE A 35 12.18 0.55 -9.89
N SER A 36 13.33 0.94 -10.45
CA SER A 36 14.27 1.85 -9.78
C SER A 36 13.66 3.25 -9.61
N ALA A 37 12.91 3.74 -10.60
CA ALA A 37 12.19 5.01 -10.51
C ALA A 37 11.10 4.97 -9.42
N THR A 38 10.36 3.87 -9.29
CA THR A 38 9.35 3.69 -8.24
C THR A 38 9.96 3.77 -6.84
N VAL A 39 11.07 3.06 -6.59
CA VAL A 39 11.75 3.11 -5.28
C VAL A 39 12.27 4.51 -4.98
N VAL A 40 12.85 5.20 -5.96
CA VAL A 40 13.27 6.60 -5.81
C VAL A 40 12.08 7.50 -5.46
N GLN A 41 10.97 7.38 -6.19
CA GLN A 41 9.78 8.20 -5.95
C GLN A 41 9.21 8.01 -4.54
N ILE A 42 9.19 6.76 -4.04
CA ILE A 42 8.75 6.43 -2.68
C ILE A 42 9.70 7.04 -1.65
N LEU A 43 11.01 6.88 -1.81
CA LEU A 43 11.97 7.38 -0.83
C LEU A 43 12.02 8.91 -0.85
N ASP A 44 11.96 9.55 -2.00
CA ASP A 44 11.92 11.01 -2.13
C ASP A 44 10.70 11.64 -1.44
N SER A 45 9.60 10.91 -1.28
CA SER A 45 8.41 11.44 -0.60
C SER A 45 8.50 11.41 0.92
N ILE A 46 9.39 10.60 1.52
CA ILE A 46 9.43 10.38 2.98
C ILE A 46 10.81 10.48 3.61
N VAL A 47 11.88 10.30 2.83
CA VAL A 47 13.27 10.33 3.29
C VAL A 47 13.96 11.59 2.76
N PRO A 48 14.47 12.46 3.64
CA PRO A 48 15.13 13.70 3.20
C PRO A 48 16.45 13.42 2.46
N ASP A 49 17.20 12.39 2.87
CA ASP A 49 18.49 12.06 2.28
C ASP A 49 18.80 10.56 2.35
N TYR A 50 19.39 10.03 1.27
CA TYR A 50 19.81 8.64 1.13
C TYR A 50 20.83 8.49 -0.01
N SER A 51 21.62 7.42 0.04
CA SER A 51 22.64 7.15 -0.97
C SER A 51 22.20 6.09 -1.97
N THR A 52 22.71 6.21 -3.20
CA THR A 52 22.44 5.27 -4.28
C THR A 52 23.71 4.83 -4.98
N LEU A 53 23.72 3.61 -5.50
CA LEU A 53 24.78 3.12 -6.40
C LEU A 53 24.17 2.57 -7.69
N ASP A 54 24.66 3.08 -8.83
CA ASP A 54 24.27 2.60 -10.15
C ASP A 54 24.99 1.29 -10.49
N VAL A 55 24.26 0.17 -10.42
CA VAL A 55 24.80 -1.15 -10.73
C VAL A 55 25.05 -1.36 -12.23
N LEU A 56 24.58 -0.48 -13.11
CA LEU A 56 24.90 -0.56 -14.54
C LEU A 56 26.35 -0.16 -14.82
N SER A 57 26.92 0.70 -13.97
CA SER A 57 28.31 1.13 -14.06
C SER A 57 29.32 0.11 -13.53
N ASP A 58 28.87 -0.85 -12.70
CA ASP A 58 29.72 -1.85 -12.05
C ASP A 58 29.08 -3.26 -12.15
N PRO A 59 29.45 -4.05 -13.18
CA PRO A 59 28.91 -5.40 -13.40
C PRO A 59 29.22 -6.40 -12.28
N GLU A 60 30.34 -6.18 -11.56
CA GLU A 60 30.75 -7.02 -10.45
C GLU A 60 29.81 -6.79 -9.27
N VAL A 61 29.58 -5.52 -8.90
CA VAL A 61 28.60 -5.15 -7.88
C VAL A 61 27.20 -5.61 -8.26
N ARG A 62 26.78 -5.46 -9.53
CA ARG A 62 25.46 -5.90 -10.01
C ARG A 62 25.20 -7.38 -9.78
N SER A 63 26.22 -8.21 -9.96
CA SER A 63 26.11 -9.66 -9.78
C SER A 63 26.27 -10.02 -8.30
N GLY A 64 27.26 -9.42 -7.63
CA GLY A 64 27.57 -9.70 -6.24
C GLY A 64 26.47 -9.29 -5.27
N ILE A 65 25.80 -8.16 -5.51
CA ILE A 65 24.74 -7.70 -4.60
C ILE A 65 23.56 -8.68 -4.53
N LYS A 66 23.25 -9.36 -5.64
CA LYS A 66 22.20 -10.37 -5.69
C LYS A 66 22.52 -11.60 -4.86
N GLU A 67 23.79 -11.96 -4.82
CA GLU A 67 24.27 -13.07 -3.99
C GLU A 67 24.41 -12.66 -2.53
N PHE A 68 24.88 -11.44 -2.27
CA PHE A 68 25.02 -10.88 -0.93
C PHE A 68 23.69 -10.82 -0.19
N SER A 69 22.63 -10.42 -0.88
CA SER A 69 21.27 -10.27 -0.34
C SER A 69 20.41 -11.51 -0.46
N GLU A 70 20.90 -12.57 -1.14
CA GLU A 70 20.11 -13.71 -1.59
C GLU A 70 18.84 -13.31 -2.37
N TRP A 71 18.92 -12.22 -3.15
CA TRP A 71 17.78 -11.63 -3.87
C TRP A 71 18.08 -11.37 -5.36
N PRO A 72 17.26 -11.88 -6.30
CA PRO A 72 17.64 -11.93 -7.71
C PRO A 72 17.46 -10.61 -8.48
N THR A 73 16.70 -9.66 -7.96
CA THR A 73 16.27 -8.44 -8.68
C THR A 73 16.91 -7.15 -8.15
N ILE A 74 16.79 -6.09 -8.95
CA ILE A 74 17.24 -4.72 -8.69
C ILE A 74 16.07 -3.81 -9.08
N PRO A 75 15.70 -2.78 -8.30
CA PRO A 75 16.44 -2.20 -7.17
C PRO A 75 16.42 -3.04 -5.88
N GLN A 76 17.37 -2.77 -4.98
CA GLN A 76 17.42 -3.30 -3.61
C GLN A 76 17.62 -2.15 -2.62
N LEU A 77 16.76 -2.09 -1.61
CA LEU A 77 16.83 -1.14 -0.50
C LEU A 77 17.51 -1.78 0.71
N TYR A 78 18.40 -1.02 1.35
CA TYR A 78 19.01 -1.32 2.63
C TYR A 78 18.70 -0.22 3.64
N ILE A 79 18.36 -0.62 4.86
CA ILE A 79 18.11 0.26 6.00
C ILE A 79 19.01 -0.19 7.14
N ASP A 80 19.81 0.72 7.68
CA ASP A 80 20.76 0.47 8.77
C ASP A 80 21.70 -0.73 8.47
N GLY A 81 22.08 -0.88 7.20
CA GLY A 81 22.97 -1.95 6.71
C GLY A 81 22.27 -3.29 6.44
N GLU A 82 20.99 -3.42 6.76
CA GLU A 82 20.20 -4.64 6.57
C GLU A 82 19.36 -4.57 5.29
N PHE A 83 19.20 -5.70 4.61
CA PHE A 83 18.38 -5.78 3.40
C PHE A 83 16.90 -5.64 3.75
N ALA A 84 16.26 -4.59 3.25
CA ALA A 84 14.85 -4.31 3.49
C ALA A 84 13.94 -4.93 2.41
N GLY A 85 14.37 -4.92 1.14
CA GLY A 85 13.59 -5.52 0.06
C GLY A 85 13.88 -5.00 -1.34
N GLY A 86 13.24 -5.64 -2.33
CA GLY A 86 13.16 -5.15 -3.71
C GLY A 86 11.98 -4.18 -3.93
N CYS A 87 11.76 -3.74 -5.17
CA CYS A 87 10.73 -2.74 -5.51
C CYS A 87 9.32 -3.09 -4.98
N ASP A 88 8.86 -4.32 -5.17
CA ASP A 88 7.50 -4.71 -4.78
C ASP A 88 7.33 -4.69 -3.26
N ILE A 89 8.29 -5.26 -2.51
CA ILE A 89 8.32 -5.25 -1.05
C ILE A 89 8.36 -3.81 -0.52
N VAL A 90 9.21 -2.95 -1.09
CA VAL A 90 9.29 -1.54 -0.70
C VAL A 90 7.95 -0.82 -0.94
N GLY A 91 7.27 -1.12 -2.05
CA GLY A 91 5.92 -0.62 -2.34
C GLY A 91 4.89 -1.07 -1.29
N GLU A 92 4.88 -2.35 -0.94
CA GLU A 92 4.00 -2.93 0.08
C GLU A 92 4.28 -2.35 1.47
N MET A 93 5.54 -2.24 1.88
CA MET A 93 5.95 -1.63 3.16
C MET A 93 5.57 -0.15 3.22
N TYR A 94 5.70 0.57 2.10
CA TYR A 94 5.27 1.96 2.01
C TYR A 94 3.76 2.09 2.23
N GLN A 95 2.99 1.24 1.53
CA GLN A 95 1.53 1.18 1.67
C GLN A 95 1.13 0.79 3.09
N SER A 96 1.68 -0.28 3.67
CA SER A 96 1.34 -0.74 5.03
C SER A 96 1.77 0.25 6.12
N GLY A 97 2.76 1.11 5.84
CA GLY A 97 3.38 2.01 6.81
C GLY A 97 4.55 1.37 7.55
N GLU A 98 4.83 0.09 7.32
CA GLU A 98 6.00 -0.61 7.84
C GLU A 98 7.31 0.08 7.41
N LEU A 99 7.36 0.64 6.20
CA LEU A 99 8.53 1.40 5.73
C LEU A 99 8.80 2.64 6.61
N HIS A 100 7.74 3.33 7.04
CA HIS A 100 7.90 4.47 7.94
C HIS A 100 8.42 4.02 9.31
N GLN A 101 7.92 2.89 9.82
CA GLN A 101 8.41 2.31 11.07
C GLN A 101 9.88 1.93 10.97
N ALA A 102 10.28 1.23 9.90
CA ALA A 102 11.67 0.85 9.64
C ALA A 102 12.59 2.09 9.54
N LEU A 103 12.11 3.17 8.94
CA LEU A 103 12.84 4.43 8.82
C LEU A 103 12.76 5.31 10.08
N GLY A 104 12.02 4.91 11.11
CA GLY A 104 11.80 5.72 12.32
C GLY A 104 11.08 7.05 12.03
N LEU A 105 10.28 7.07 10.97
CA LEU A 105 9.49 8.22 10.55
C LEU A 105 8.10 8.15 11.19
N PRO A 106 7.44 9.30 11.41
CA PRO A 106 6.03 9.28 11.80
C PRO A 106 5.26 8.48 10.75
N LEU A 107 4.41 7.56 11.21
CA LEU A 107 3.44 6.94 10.32
C LEU A 107 2.68 8.05 9.60
N PRO A 108 2.39 7.93 8.29
CA PRO A 108 1.46 8.83 7.63
C PRO A 108 0.24 8.92 8.52
N GLU A 109 -0.22 10.15 8.83
CA GLU A 109 -1.47 10.33 9.56
C GLU A 109 -2.48 9.41 8.89
N ALA A 110 -2.99 8.44 9.67
CA ALA A 110 -3.95 7.50 9.13
C ALA A 110 -5.07 8.35 8.57
N ILE A 111 -5.25 8.32 7.25
CA ILE A 111 -6.44 8.90 6.65
C ILE A 111 -7.55 8.05 7.24
N THR A 112 -8.15 8.53 8.33
CA THR A 112 -9.39 7.98 8.87
C THR A 112 -10.46 8.54 7.94
N PRO A 113 -10.91 7.76 6.93
CA PRO A 113 -11.87 8.29 5.99
C PRO A 113 -13.13 8.70 6.74
N LYS A 114 -13.72 9.82 6.33
CA LYS A 114 -15.04 10.20 6.81
C LYS A 114 -16.08 9.35 6.09
N ILE A 115 -16.50 8.27 6.73
CA ILE A 115 -17.57 7.41 6.22
C ILE A 115 -18.88 7.79 6.91
N THR A 116 -19.91 8.02 6.12
CA THR A 116 -21.29 8.23 6.61
C THR A 116 -22.10 6.96 6.38
N ILE A 117 -22.81 6.49 7.41
CA ILE A 117 -23.79 5.41 7.29
C ILE A 117 -25.15 5.98 7.71
N THR A 118 -26.13 5.98 6.79
CA THR A 118 -27.49 6.46 7.12
C THR A 118 -28.14 5.57 8.17
N ASP A 119 -29.15 6.09 8.86
CA ASP A 119 -29.84 5.34 9.91
C ASP A 119 -30.49 4.06 9.38
N GLU A 120 -31.04 4.10 8.16
CA GLU A 120 -31.60 2.92 7.49
C GLU A 120 -30.52 1.88 7.18
N ALA A 121 -29.37 2.32 6.68
CA ALA A 121 -28.25 1.42 6.39
C ALA A 121 -27.68 0.80 7.66
N ALA A 122 -27.54 1.59 8.72
CA ALA A 122 -27.08 1.11 10.02
C ALA A 122 -28.06 0.07 10.59
N GLN A 123 -29.37 0.28 10.45
CA GLN A 123 -30.37 -0.69 10.90
C GLN A 123 -30.24 -2.03 10.17
N VAL A 124 -30.13 -2.01 8.83
CA VAL A 124 -29.92 -3.22 8.02
C VAL A 124 -28.64 -3.96 8.43
N LEU A 125 -27.56 -3.22 8.67
CA LEU A 125 -26.28 -3.80 9.09
C LEU A 125 -26.37 -4.41 10.49
N ARG A 126 -27.00 -3.73 11.45
CA ARG A 126 -27.22 -4.26 12.80
C ARG A 126 -28.03 -5.55 12.77
N GLU A 127 -29.11 -5.59 12.00
CA GLU A 127 -29.93 -6.80 11.82
C GLU A 127 -29.11 -7.94 11.20
N ALA A 128 -28.27 -7.66 10.20
CA ALA A 128 -27.40 -8.67 9.59
C ALA A 128 -26.30 -9.19 10.54
N MET A 129 -25.87 -8.37 11.52
CA MET A 129 -24.90 -8.72 12.55
C MET A 129 -25.54 -9.37 13.80
N GLN A 130 -26.86 -9.30 13.99
CA GLN A 130 -27.53 -9.87 15.16
C GLN A 130 -27.24 -11.37 15.33
N GLY A 131 -26.90 -11.75 16.57
CA GLY A 131 -26.58 -13.14 16.91
C GLY A 131 -25.18 -13.60 16.48
N ARG A 132 -24.33 -12.70 15.99
CA ARG A 132 -22.94 -12.98 15.61
C ARG A 132 -21.99 -12.09 16.42
N GLU A 133 -21.14 -12.70 17.22
CA GLU A 133 -20.18 -11.95 18.05
C GLU A 133 -19.04 -11.38 17.18
N GLN A 134 -18.59 -10.17 17.53
CA GLN A 134 -17.41 -9.50 16.97
C GLN A 134 -17.42 -9.30 15.45
N GLN A 135 -18.59 -9.18 14.82
CA GLN A 135 -18.67 -8.84 13.40
C GLN A 135 -18.46 -7.35 13.16
N THR A 136 -17.64 -7.06 12.17
CA THR A 136 -17.38 -5.73 11.66
C THR A 136 -17.79 -5.65 10.19
N LEU A 137 -18.05 -4.44 9.70
CA LEU A 137 -18.29 -4.20 8.28
C LEU A 137 -16.94 -4.05 7.57
N HIS A 138 -16.64 -4.94 6.65
CA HIS A 138 -15.44 -4.86 5.82
C HIS A 138 -15.76 -4.09 4.55
N LEU A 139 -15.02 -3.02 4.30
CA LEU A 139 -15.11 -2.21 3.10
C LEU A 139 -13.78 -2.27 2.35
N SER A 140 -13.83 -2.74 1.09
CA SER A 140 -12.71 -2.65 0.17
C SER A 140 -13.08 -1.83 -1.05
N ILE A 141 -12.18 -0.95 -1.49
CA ILE A 141 -12.31 -0.11 -2.68
C ILE A 141 -11.04 -0.24 -3.51
N ASP A 142 -11.15 -0.91 -4.66
CA ASP A 142 -10.01 -1.14 -5.54
C ASP A 142 -9.60 0.12 -6.33
N ALA A 143 -8.53 0.02 -7.11
CA ALA A 143 -8.03 1.13 -7.93
C ALA A 143 -8.99 1.61 -9.02
N LEU A 144 -10.02 0.81 -9.36
CA LEU A 144 -11.09 1.16 -10.30
C LEU A 144 -12.35 1.64 -9.57
N PHE A 145 -12.27 1.90 -8.26
CA PHE A 145 -13.38 2.30 -7.40
C PHE A 145 -14.52 1.28 -7.32
N ARG A 146 -14.25 0.00 -7.64
CA ARG A 146 -15.19 -1.08 -7.35
C ARG A 146 -15.16 -1.34 -5.86
N ASN A 147 -16.34 -1.29 -5.25
CA ASN A 147 -16.51 -1.53 -3.82
C ASN A 147 -16.99 -2.97 -3.57
N SER A 148 -16.55 -3.51 -2.43
CA SER A 148 -17.05 -4.76 -1.87
C SER A 148 -17.37 -4.53 -0.40
N LEU A 149 -18.55 -4.99 0.01
CA LEU A 149 -19.03 -4.96 1.39
C LEU A 149 -19.23 -6.39 1.86
N SER A 150 -18.58 -6.74 2.96
CA SER A 150 -18.76 -8.04 3.62
C SER A 150 -18.82 -7.88 5.13
N LEU A 151 -19.39 -8.88 5.81
CA LEU A 151 -19.38 -8.95 7.26
C LEU A 151 -18.38 -10.04 7.67
N GLY A 152 -17.45 -9.69 8.55
CA GLY A 152 -16.38 -10.57 8.98
C GLY A 152 -15.94 -10.27 10.41
N PRO A 153 -15.09 -11.13 11.01
CA PRO A 153 -14.46 -10.80 12.27
C PRO A 153 -13.54 -9.58 12.11
N ARG A 154 -13.18 -8.97 13.24
CA ARG A 154 -12.14 -7.94 13.28
C ARG A 154 -10.80 -8.48 12.75
N GLU A 155 -10.08 -7.69 11.96
CA GLU A 155 -8.76 -8.03 11.41
C GLU A 155 -7.69 -7.08 11.95
N ASP A 156 -6.62 -7.64 12.52
CA ASP A 156 -5.48 -6.86 13.01
C ASP A 156 -4.72 -6.19 11.87
N GLY A 157 -4.23 -4.97 12.10
CA GLY A 157 -3.43 -4.20 11.12
C GLY A 157 -4.24 -3.50 10.03
N LYS A 158 -5.57 -3.52 10.09
CA LYS A 158 -6.46 -2.76 9.21
C LYS A 158 -6.82 -1.40 9.81
N VAL A 159 -7.24 -0.46 8.97
CA VAL A 159 -7.82 0.81 9.42
C VAL A 159 -9.22 0.52 9.95
N GLU A 160 -9.47 0.93 11.19
CA GLU A 160 -10.76 0.79 11.84
C GLU A 160 -11.34 2.15 12.19
N LEU A 161 -12.64 2.31 11.96
CA LEU A 161 -13.39 3.48 12.36
C LEU A 161 -14.82 3.10 12.74
N GLU A 162 -15.47 3.98 13.48
CA GLU A 162 -16.88 3.83 13.83
C GLU A 162 -17.72 4.83 13.04
N ALA A 163 -18.78 4.34 12.39
CA ALA A 163 -19.77 5.16 11.70
C ALA A 163 -21.17 4.69 12.08
N ASN A 164 -21.97 5.57 12.68
CA ASN A 164 -23.33 5.27 13.17
C ASN A 164 -23.40 3.99 14.04
N GLY A 165 -22.43 3.80 14.94
CA GLY A 165 -22.36 2.63 15.82
C GLY A 165 -22.03 1.31 15.11
N ILE A 166 -21.57 1.36 13.85
CA ILE A 166 -21.02 0.22 13.11
C ILE A 166 -19.50 0.38 13.04
N THR A 167 -18.76 -0.65 13.45
CA THR A 167 -17.31 -0.72 13.23
C THR A 167 -17.04 -1.09 11.77
N VAL A 168 -16.36 -0.19 11.05
CA VAL A 168 -15.94 -0.37 9.67
C VAL A 168 -14.44 -0.66 9.64
N VAL A 169 -14.06 -1.72 8.93
CA VAL A 169 -12.69 -2.20 8.75
C VAL A 169 -12.35 -2.10 7.27
N LEU A 170 -11.17 -1.56 6.97
CA LEU A 170 -10.70 -1.35 5.62
C LEU A 170 -9.17 -1.48 5.57
N ASP A 171 -8.64 -1.94 4.43
CA ASP A 171 -7.22 -1.76 4.15
C ASP A 171 -6.89 -0.28 3.91
N ARG A 172 -5.61 0.06 4.00
CA ARG A 172 -5.16 1.45 3.93
C ARG A 172 -5.43 2.10 2.58
N ASP A 173 -5.27 1.33 1.51
CA ASP A 173 -5.54 1.74 0.12
C ASP A 173 -7.01 2.11 -0.07
N SER A 174 -7.91 1.30 0.48
CA SER A 174 -9.34 1.56 0.53
C SER A 174 -9.64 2.79 1.38
N GLY A 175 -8.91 3.02 2.47
CA GLY A 175 -9.04 4.22 3.31
C GLY A 175 -8.80 5.52 2.57
N VAL A 176 -7.78 5.57 1.71
CA VAL A 176 -7.51 6.73 0.86
C VAL A 176 -8.68 7.00 -0.10
N ARG A 177 -9.32 5.94 -0.63
CA ARG A 177 -10.43 6.05 -1.60
C ARG A 177 -11.81 6.21 -0.95
N ALA A 178 -11.92 5.89 0.34
CA ALA A 178 -13.19 5.86 1.07
C ALA A 178 -13.54 7.20 1.74
N ASP A 179 -12.68 8.21 1.67
CA ASP A 179 -12.97 9.50 2.32
C ASP A 179 -14.20 10.17 1.70
N GLY A 180 -15.19 10.50 2.53
CA GLY A 180 -16.47 11.06 2.10
C GLY A 180 -17.49 10.05 1.58
N VAL A 181 -17.21 8.74 1.65
CA VAL A 181 -18.16 7.69 1.25
C VAL A 181 -19.42 7.72 2.10
N THR A 182 -20.56 7.50 1.44
CA THR A 182 -21.87 7.36 2.11
C THR A 182 -22.49 5.99 1.80
N LEU A 183 -22.75 5.20 2.85
CA LEU A 183 -23.57 4.00 2.76
C LEU A 183 -25.02 4.35 3.05
N HIS A 184 -25.90 3.98 2.13
CA HIS A 184 -27.34 4.20 2.23
C HIS A 184 -28.10 2.96 1.75
N VAL A 185 -29.42 2.95 1.98
CA VAL A 185 -30.30 1.91 1.47
C VAL A 185 -30.98 2.41 0.19
N GLU A 186 -30.81 1.68 -0.90
CA GLU A 186 -31.53 1.91 -2.15
C GLU A 186 -32.68 0.90 -2.27
N GLN A 187 -33.84 1.38 -2.69
CA GLN A 187 -35.00 0.53 -2.94
C GLN A 187 -34.92 -0.04 -4.36
N THR A 188 -34.76 -1.35 -4.47
CA THR A 188 -34.74 -2.05 -5.76
C THR A 188 -36.02 -2.85 -5.97
N ALA A 189 -36.29 -3.29 -7.21
CA ALA A 189 -37.40 -4.19 -7.51
C ALA A 189 -37.34 -5.53 -6.75
N GLN A 190 -36.17 -5.89 -6.21
CA GLN A 190 -35.92 -7.12 -5.45
C GLN A 190 -35.89 -6.89 -3.93
N GLY A 191 -36.14 -5.65 -3.47
CA GLY A 191 -36.09 -5.25 -2.06
C GLY A 191 -35.03 -4.18 -1.75
N PRO A 192 -34.94 -3.75 -0.48
CA PRO A 192 -33.92 -2.81 -0.04
C PRO A 192 -32.52 -3.43 -0.16
N ARG A 193 -31.57 -2.68 -0.72
CA ARG A 193 -30.17 -3.08 -0.87
C ARG A 193 -29.26 -2.01 -0.28
N LEU A 194 -28.18 -2.42 0.38
CA LEU A 194 -27.10 -1.51 0.73
C LEU A 194 -26.38 -1.03 -0.53
N ALA A 195 -26.33 0.28 -0.70
CA ALA A 195 -25.62 0.96 -1.76
C ALA A 195 -24.53 1.85 -1.14
N LEU A 196 -23.44 2.02 -1.88
CA LEU A 196 -22.30 2.82 -1.48
C LEU A 196 -22.08 3.90 -2.53
N GLU A 197 -22.22 5.15 -2.11
CA GLU A 197 -21.87 6.31 -2.91
C GLU A 197 -20.46 6.77 -2.55
N ASN A 198 -19.59 6.85 -3.56
CA ASN A 198 -18.21 7.30 -3.38
C ASN A 198 -17.97 8.57 -4.21
N PRO A 199 -17.78 9.75 -3.57
CA PRO A 199 -17.54 10.99 -4.27
C PRO A 199 -16.18 11.03 -5.01
N ASN A 200 -15.27 10.12 -4.66
CA ASN A 200 -13.95 10.01 -5.30
C ASN A 200 -13.97 9.11 -6.54
N ALA A 201 -15.05 8.36 -6.77
CA ALA A 201 -15.15 7.49 -7.93
C ALA A 201 -15.22 8.33 -9.21
N PRO A 202 -14.48 7.96 -10.27
CA PRO A 202 -14.59 8.62 -11.56
C PRO A 202 -16.04 8.52 -12.06
N ALA A 203 -16.52 9.58 -12.71
CA ALA A 203 -17.85 9.57 -13.31
C ALA A 203 -17.99 8.33 -14.20
N SER A 204 -19.01 7.52 -13.93
CA SER A 204 -19.43 6.43 -14.79
C SER A 204 -19.56 6.96 -16.22
N GLU A 205 -18.62 6.63 -17.11
CA GLU A 205 -18.80 6.84 -18.54
C GLU A 205 -19.94 5.92 -18.96
N SER A 206 -21.15 6.46 -18.95
CA SER A 206 -22.33 5.83 -19.54
C SER A 206 -22.06 5.63 -21.02
N ARG A 207 -21.54 4.45 -21.38
CA ARG A 207 -21.48 4.00 -22.76
C ARG A 207 -22.93 3.90 -23.23
N PRO A 208 -23.37 4.64 -24.25
CA PRO A 208 -24.74 4.49 -24.75
C PRO A 208 -24.92 3.05 -25.19
N GLU A 209 -25.95 2.39 -24.66
CA GLU A 209 -26.42 1.12 -25.18
C GLU A 209 -26.78 1.33 -26.65
N THR A 210 -25.93 0.86 -27.56
CA THR A 210 -26.32 0.65 -28.94
C THR A 210 -27.43 -0.40 -28.93
N LEU A 211 -28.66 0.08 -29.04
CA LEU A 211 -29.82 -0.70 -29.49
C LEU A 211 -29.44 -1.37 -30.82
N GLY A 212 -29.45 -2.69 -30.81
CA GLY A 212 -29.35 -3.56 -31.99
C GLY A 212 -30.37 -4.68 -31.86
#